data_AF-A0A7Z8VJC4-F1
#
_entry.id   AF-A0A7Z8VJC4-F1
#
_cell.length_a   1.000
_cell.length_b   1.000
_cell.length_c   1.000
_cell.angle_alpha   90.00
_cell.angle_beta   90.00
_cell.angle_gamma   90.00
#
_symmetry.space_group_name_H-M   'P 1'
#
loop_
_entity.id
_entity.type
_entity.pdbx_description
1 polymer ?
#
loop_
_entity_poly.entity_id
_entity_poly.type
_entity_poly.pdbx_seq_one_letter_code
_entity_poly.pdbx_strand_id
1 'polypeptide(L)'
;MKANSEYLQMPRHFWAYVRTISQGCGYTDRKTKKVKIPTIESIIKAFDDLGLDISEILHNGHLTDFGTQLLGYFEYRANVLNDYVKPRLMNKDQAQQVFEELYSELSPNCPLPMNKQKGEKKANAFFTCIINMLIEHEINGRICDYDPRKLTTVTNGGRPLRTLARRVDGAYPSVVNPTAIWEIKEYYYTTTFGSRVADGVYETLLDGMELSELHEHEGIKVHHYLMIDDYFTWWECGRSYLCRIIDMLHMGYADEVLFGYEVVERIPKIVNEWL
;
A
#
# COMPACT_ATOMS: atom_id res chain seq x y z
N MET A 1 -1.64 7.29 3.98
CA MET A 1 -3.05 7.39 4.39
C MET A 1 -3.35 6.28 5.38
N LYS A 2 -4.11 6.61 6.43
CA LYS A 2 -4.69 5.62 7.37
C LYS A 2 -5.97 5.01 6.78
N ALA A 3 -6.34 3.82 7.24
CA ALA A 3 -7.61 3.19 6.88
C ALA A 3 -8.79 4.02 7.42
N ASN A 4 -9.91 4.03 6.69
CA ASN A 4 -11.18 4.52 7.24
C ASN A 4 -11.68 3.49 8.26
N SER A 5 -11.92 3.95 9.49
CA SER A 5 -12.38 3.13 10.61
C SER A 5 -13.73 2.43 10.36
N GLU A 6 -14.58 2.96 9.48
CA GLU A 6 -15.85 2.32 9.10
C GLU A 6 -15.65 0.96 8.41
N TYR A 7 -14.52 0.77 7.74
CA TYR A 7 -14.23 -0.44 6.97
C TYR A 7 -12.99 -1.20 7.46
N LEU A 8 -12.37 -0.73 8.55
CA LEU A 8 -11.17 -1.34 9.10
C LEU A 8 -11.50 -2.71 9.72
N GLN A 9 -10.79 -3.74 9.29
CA GLN A 9 -10.90 -5.13 9.76
C GLN A 9 -12.32 -5.70 9.65
N MET A 10 -13.04 -5.34 8.58
CA MET A 10 -14.30 -6.02 8.24
C MET A 10 -14.09 -7.54 8.13
N PRO A 11 -15.12 -8.36 8.43
CA PRO A 11 -14.99 -9.81 8.41
C PRO A 11 -14.45 -10.36 7.08
N ARG A 12 -13.73 -11.49 7.12
CA ARG A 12 -13.13 -12.09 5.91
C ARG A 12 -14.12 -12.35 4.77
N HIS A 13 -15.39 -12.66 5.08
CA HIS A 13 -16.42 -12.83 4.07
C HIS A 13 -16.73 -11.53 3.31
N PHE A 14 -16.74 -10.36 3.98
CA PHE A 14 -16.91 -9.05 3.33
C PHE A 14 -15.88 -8.84 2.22
N TRP A 15 -14.61 -9.15 2.49
CA TRP A 15 -13.53 -9.04 1.52
C TRP A 15 -13.62 -10.05 0.38
N ALA A 16 -14.21 -11.22 0.60
CA ALA A 16 -14.53 -12.17 -0.46
C ALA A 16 -15.55 -11.57 -1.44
N TYR A 17 -16.62 -10.95 -0.93
CA TYR A 17 -17.60 -10.23 -1.74
C TYR A 17 -16.96 -9.07 -2.53
N VAL A 18 -16.12 -8.25 -1.88
CA VAL A 18 -15.40 -7.15 -2.56
C VAL A 18 -14.59 -7.66 -3.74
N ARG A 19 -13.86 -8.78 -3.58
CA ARG A 19 -13.05 -9.39 -4.66
C ARG A 19 -13.93 -9.96 -5.78
N THR A 20 -14.99 -10.69 -5.43
CA THR A 20 -15.94 -11.27 -6.39
C THR A 20 -16.59 -10.19 -7.25
N ILE A 21 -17.12 -9.14 -6.62
CA ILE A 21 -17.74 -8.00 -7.32
C ILE A 21 -16.70 -7.28 -8.19
N SER A 22 -15.50 -7.01 -7.65
CA SER A 22 -14.45 -6.32 -8.42
C SER A 22 -14.00 -7.12 -9.65
N GLN A 23 -13.96 -8.46 -9.55
CA GLN A 23 -13.65 -9.35 -10.67
C GLN A 23 -14.75 -9.31 -11.75
N GLY A 24 -16.00 -9.52 -11.36
CA GLY A 24 -17.11 -9.61 -12.30
C GLY A 24 -17.48 -8.25 -12.92
N CYS A 25 -17.48 -7.19 -12.12
CA CYS A 25 -17.79 -5.85 -12.61
C CYS A 25 -16.57 -5.22 -13.31
N GLY A 26 -15.34 -5.48 -12.85
CA GLY A 26 -14.12 -4.77 -13.25
C GLY A 26 -13.81 -3.55 -12.37
N TYR A 27 -12.67 -2.90 -12.60
CA TYR A 27 -12.14 -1.86 -11.70
C TYR A 27 -12.22 -0.43 -12.26
N THR A 28 -12.33 -0.26 -13.57
CA THR A 28 -12.17 1.05 -14.22
C THR A 28 -13.26 1.28 -15.24
N ASP A 29 -13.85 2.46 -15.23
CA ASP A 29 -14.75 2.91 -16.28
C ASP A 29 -13.92 3.25 -17.53
N ARG A 30 -14.19 2.55 -18.64
CA ARG A 30 -13.37 2.64 -19.85
C ARG A 30 -13.44 4.02 -20.52
N LYS A 31 -14.55 4.75 -20.35
CA LYS A 31 -14.79 6.05 -20.98
C LYS A 31 -14.10 7.17 -20.20
N THR A 32 -14.30 7.18 -18.89
CA THR A 32 -13.80 8.24 -17.99
C THR A 32 -12.40 7.98 -17.46
N LYS A 33 -11.90 6.73 -17.57
CA LYS A 33 -10.63 6.27 -16.98
C LYS A 33 -10.54 6.48 -15.47
N LYS A 34 -11.70 6.53 -14.80
CA LYS A 34 -11.81 6.60 -13.34
C LYS A 34 -11.98 5.21 -12.74
N VAL A 35 -11.60 5.06 -11.48
CA VAL A 35 -12.01 3.90 -10.67
C VAL A 35 -13.52 3.94 -10.56
N LYS A 36 -14.19 2.82 -10.87
CA LYS A 36 -15.64 2.77 -10.99
C LYS A 36 -16.31 2.32 -9.70
N ILE A 37 -17.54 2.79 -9.51
CA ILE A 37 -18.48 2.27 -8.51
C ILE A 37 -19.39 1.26 -9.25
N PRO A 38 -19.48 -0.01 -8.81
CA PRO A 38 -20.35 -0.99 -9.42
C PRO A 38 -21.83 -0.63 -9.18
N THR A 39 -22.66 -0.81 -10.19
CA THR A 39 -24.12 -0.69 -10.06
C THR A 39 -24.72 -1.99 -9.57
N ILE A 40 -25.90 -1.94 -8.94
CA ILE A 40 -26.65 -3.11 -8.50
C ILE A 40 -26.85 -4.10 -9.66
N GLU A 41 -27.24 -3.61 -10.84
CA GLU A 41 -27.40 -4.43 -12.04
C GLU A 41 -26.11 -5.17 -12.42
N SER A 42 -24.96 -4.49 -12.33
CA SER A 42 -23.66 -5.12 -12.63
C SER A 42 -23.24 -6.15 -11.58
N ILE A 43 -23.67 -5.97 -10.33
CA ILE A 43 -23.42 -6.92 -9.24
C ILE A 43 -24.28 -8.17 -9.43
N ILE A 44 -25.59 -8.02 -9.69
CA ILE A 44 -26.50 -9.13 -9.99
C ILE A 44 -25.92 -9.96 -11.12
N LYS A 45 -25.57 -9.31 -12.23
CA LYS A 45 -24.98 -10.00 -13.39
C LYS A 45 -23.68 -10.75 -13.02
N ALA A 46 -22.81 -10.14 -12.22
CA ALA A 46 -21.56 -10.78 -11.79
C ALA A 46 -21.79 -12.03 -10.93
N PHE A 47 -22.83 -12.03 -10.10
CA PHE A 47 -23.22 -13.18 -9.28
C PHE A 47 -23.87 -14.27 -10.12
N ASP A 48 -24.79 -13.89 -11.00
CA ASP A 48 -25.46 -14.80 -11.94
C ASP A 48 -24.44 -15.52 -12.85
N ASP A 49 -23.48 -14.78 -13.42
CA ASP A 49 -22.41 -15.32 -14.26
C ASP A 49 -21.55 -16.37 -13.53
N LEU A 50 -21.45 -16.28 -12.20
CA LEU A 50 -20.68 -17.20 -11.35
C LEU A 50 -21.55 -18.27 -10.68
N GLY A 51 -22.88 -18.22 -10.84
CA GLY A 51 -23.81 -19.10 -10.14
C GLY A 51 -23.82 -18.91 -8.62
N LEU A 52 -23.56 -17.69 -8.14
CA LEU A 52 -23.50 -17.34 -6.72
C LEU A 52 -24.84 -16.78 -6.24
N ASP A 53 -25.17 -17.05 -4.97
CA ASP A 53 -26.35 -16.48 -4.32
C ASP A 53 -26.16 -15.00 -4.00
N ILE A 54 -27.13 -14.18 -4.41
CA ILE A 54 -27.14 -12.73 -4.20
C ILE A 54 -27.94 -12.32 -2.95
N SER A 55 -28.59 -13.27 -2.26
CA SER A 55 -29.55 -13.00 -1.18
C SER A 55 -28.99 -12.17 -0.02
N GLU A 56 -27.69 -12.30 0.26
CA GLU A 56 -27.00 -11.53 1.31
C GLU A 56 -26.82 -10.05 0.93
N ILE A 57 -26.81 -9.72 -0.37
CA ILE A 57 -26.74 -8.33 -0.88
C ILE A 57 -28.15 -7.79 -1.15
N LEU A 58 -29.03 -8.61 -1.73
CA LEU A 58 -30.39 -8.23 -2.14
C LEU A 58 -31.41 -9.25 -1.65
N HIS A 59 -32.40 -8.79 -0.89
CA HIS A 59 -33.52 -9.62 -0.45
C HIS A 59 -34.83 -9.02 -0.93
N ASN A 60 -35.65 -9.80 -1.66
CA ASN A 60 -36.91 -9.35 -2.27
C ASN A 60 -36.80 -8.06 -3.11
N GLY A 61 -35.67 -7.88 -3.81
CA GLY A 61 -35.42 -6.69 -4.64
C GLY A 61 -34.94 -5.46 -3.88
N HIS A 62 -34.70 -5.55 -2.57
CA HIS A 62 -34.19 -4.47 -1.74
C HIS A 62 -32.78 -4.77 -1.25
N LEU A 63 -31.94 -3.74 -1.13
CA LEU A 63 -30.61 -3.86 -0.50
C LEU A 63 -30.77 -4.28 0.97
N THR A 64 -29.98 -5.27 1.37
CA THR A 64 -29.77 -5.59 2.77
C THR A 64 -28.82 -4.57 3.42
N ASP A 65 -28.66 -4.64 4.74
CA ASP A 65 -27.64 -3.84 5.44
C ASP A 65 -26.23 -4.18 4.93
N PHE A 66 -25.96 -5.46 4.68
CA PHE A 66 -24.68 -5.92 4.12
C PHE A 66 -24.46 -5.40 2.70
N GLY A 67 -25.49 -5.45 1.84
CA GLY A 67 -25.45 -4.86 0.50
C GLY A 67 -25.19 -3.36 0.52
N THR A 68 -25.80 -2.65 1.49
CA THR A 68 -25.58 -1.21 1.69
C THR A 68 -24.14 -0.92 2.12
N GLN A 69 -23.58 -1.70 3.05
CA GLN A 69 -22.18 -1.57 3.48
C GLN A 69 -21.20 -1.84 2.33
N LEU A 70 -21.45 -2.86 1.51
CA LEU A 70 -20.62 -3.15 0.34
C LEU A 70 -20.62 -1.99 -0.66
N LEU A 71 -21.79 -1.46 -1.02
CA LEU A 71 -21.90 -0.33 -1.94
C LEU A 71 -21.21 0.92 -1.38
N GLY A 72 -21.39 1.20 -0.08
CA GLY A 72 -20.69 2.28 0.62
C GLY A 72 -19.18 2.14 0.53
N TYR A 73 -18.65 0.93 0.72
CA TYR A 73 -17.21 0.67 0.57
C TYR A 73 -16.72 0.90 -0.86
N PHE A 74 -17.45 0.44 -1.87
CA PHE A 74 -17.07 0.68 -3.26
C PHE A 74 -17.07 2.16 -3.63
N GLU A 75 -18.05 2.93 -3.14
CA GLU A 75 -18.10 4.37 -3.30
C GLU A 75 -16.90 5.04 -2.62
N TYR A 76 -16.66 4.74 -1.35
CA TYR A 76 -15.50 5.25 -0.61
C TYR A 76 -14.19 4.92 -1.34
N ARG A 77 -13.97 3.66 -1.74
CA ARG A 77 -12.75 3.22 -2.43
C ARG A 77 -12.57 3.93 -3.77
N ALA A 78 -13.64 4.12 -4.54
CA ALA A 78 -13.57 4.86 -5.79
C ALA A 78 -13.23 6.33 -5.56
N ASN A 79 -13.88 6.99 -4.60
CA ASN A 79 -13.68 8.41 -4.31
C ASN A 79 -12.26 8.67 -3.80
N VAL A 80 -11.76 7.88 -2.83
CA VAL A 80 -10.40 8.06 -2.32
C VAL A 80 -9.35 7.84 -3.40
N LEU A 81 -9.54 6.85 -4.29
CA LEU A 81 -8.60 6.62 -5.37
C LEU A 81 -8.61 7.72 -6.42
N ASN A 82 -9.79 8.19 -6.83
CA ASN A 82 -9.93 9.20 -7.88
C ASN A 82 -9.53 10.60 -7.40
N ASP A 83 -9.84 10.95 -6.15
CA ASP A 83 -9.79 12.35 -5.69
C ASP A 83 -8.66 12.60 -4.68
N TYR A 84 -8.19 11.57 -3.98
CA TYR A 84 -7.07 11.70 -3.02
C TYR A 84 -5.76 11.10 -3.56
N VAL A 85 -5.78 9.85 -4.00
CA VAL A 85 -4.57 9.11 -4.42
C VAL A 85 -4.05 9.60 -5.77
N LYS A 86 -4.90 9.63 -6.80
CA LYS A 86 -4.53 10.04 -8.16
C LYS A 86 -3.69 11.32 -8.22
N PRO A 87 -4.13 12.47 -7.62
CA PRO A 87 -3.39 13.72 -7.76
C PRO A 87 -2.06 13.75 -6.99
N ARG A 88 -1.80 12.79 -6.08
CA ARG A 88 -0.57 12.74 -5.26
C ARG A 88 0.53 11.90 -5.87
N LEU A 89 0.19 10.97 -6.75
CA LEU A 89 1.18 10.18 -7.49
C LEU A 89 1.99 11.13 -8.38
N MET A 90 3.31 11.08 -8.23
CA MET A 90 4.24 11.92 -8.98
C MET A 90 4.67 11.22 -10.25
N ASN A 91 5.04 12.01 -11.25
CA ASN A 91 5.90 11.52 -12.34
C ASN A 91 7.38 11.65 -11.94
N LYS A 92 8.27 11.14 -12.81
CA LYS A 92 9.72 11.16 -12.61
C LYS A 92 10.28 12.56 -12.34
N ASP A 93 9.84 13.56 -13.11
CA ASP A 93 10.40 14.92 -13.02
C ASP A 93 9.96 15.60 -11.72
N GLN A 94 8.70 15.39 -11.30
CA GLN A 94 8.19 15.86 -10.01
C GLN A 94 8.95 15.21 -8.83
N ALA A 95 9.17 13.90 -8.88
CA ALA A 95 9.92 13.20 -7.84
C ALA A 95 11.39 13.65 -7.77
N GLN A 96 12.01 13.91 -8.92
CA GLN A 96 13.36 14.47 -8.98
C GLN A 96 13.41 15.85 -8.31
N GLN A 97 12.45 16.73 -8.61
CA GLN A 97 12.39 18.06 -8.00
C GLN A 97 12.30 17.97 -6.47
N VAL A 98 11.40 17.14 -5.94
CA VAL A 98 11.25 16.95 -4.48
C VAL A 98 12.52 16.38 -3.86
N PHE A 99 13.19 15.45 -4.55
CA PHE A 99 14.48 14.91 -4.10
C PHE A 99 15.54 16.02 -4.00
N GLU A 100 15.68 16.87 -5.02
CA GLU A 100 16.67 17.95 -5.06
C GLU A 100 16.40 19.01 -3.98
N GLU A 101 15.14 19.36 -3.76
CA GLU A 101 14.70 20.28 -2.70
C GLU A 101 15.08 19.74 -1.31
N LEU A 102 14.66 18.50 -0.98
CA LEU A 102 14.95 17.89 0.32
C LEU A 102 16.44 17.63 0.53
N TYR A 103 17.18 17.25 -0.52
CA TYR A 103 18.63 17.05 -0.42
C TYR A 103 19.34 18.35 -0.04
N SER A 104 18.94 19.47 -0.65
CA SER A 104 19.51 20.79 -0.33
C SER A 104 19.11 21.27 1.07
N GLU A 105 17.88 21.02 1.49
CA GLU A 105 17.34 21.48 2.77
C GLU A 105 17.91 20.68 3.96
N LEU A 106 17.93 19.34 3.83
CA LEU A 106 18.20 18.45 4.96
C LEU A 106 19.67 18.06 5.10
N SER A 107 20.49 18.23 4.05
CA SER A 107 21.91 17.84 4.03
C SER A 107 22.12 16.40 4.58
N PRO A 108 21.49 15.39 3.97
CA PRO A 108 21.36 14.05 4.54
C PRO A 108 22.70 13.30 4.63
N ASN A 109 22.82 12.40 5.61
CA ASN A 109 23.90 11.42 5.72
C ASN A 109 23.40 9.98 5.45
N CYS A 110 22.10 9.80 5.22
CA CYS A 110 21.50 8.51 4.95
C CYS A 110 21.89 7.98 3.55
N PRO A 111 21.68 6.68 3.30
CA PRO A 111 21.92 6.13 1.97
C PRO A 111 21.02 6.78 0.91
N LEU A 112 21.63 7.22 -0.19
CA LEU A 112 20.93 7.74 -1.38
C LEU A 112 21.15 6.79 -2.57
N PRO A 113 20.44 5.65 -2.63
CA PRO A 113 20.71 4.61 -3.61
C PRO A 113 20.44 5.07 -5.04
N MET A 114 21.20 4.50 -5.98
CA MET A 114 20.92 4.62 -7.41
C MET A 114 19.84 3.62 -7.83
N ASN A 115 19.05 4.00 -8.83
CA ASN A 115 18.12 3.08 -9.47
C ASN A 115 18.88 1.93 -10.18
N LYS A 116 18.13 0.89 -10.56
CA LYS A 116 18.70 -0.30 -11.23
C LYS A 116 18.96 -0.10 -12.73
N GLN A 117 18.74 1.11 -13.26
CA GLN A 117 18.90 1.40 -14.68
C GLN A 117 20.37 1.68 -15.04
N LYS A 118 20.68 1.70 -16.34
CA LYS A 118 22.02 1.94 -16.89
C LYS A 118 21.99 3.09 -17.89
N GLY A 119 23.16 3.64 -18.20
CA GLY A 119 23.32 4.72 -19.18
C GLY A 119 22.56 5.98 -18.75
N GLU A 120 21.90 6.64 -19.70
CA GLU A 120 21.18 7.90 -19.45
C GLU A 120 19.97 7.77 -18.52
N LYS A 121 19.49 6.55 -18.28
CA LYS A 121 18.41 6.29 -17.31
C LYS A 121 18.92 6.10 -15.89
N LYS A 122 20.25 6.00 -15.69
CA LYS A 122 20.84 5.86 -14.37
C LYS A 122 20.69 7.17 -13.60
N ALA A 123 19.94 7.12 -12.51
CA ALA A 123 19.70 8.25 -11.61
C ALA A 123 19.56 7.72 -10.18
N ASN A 124 19.43 8.61 -9.20
CA ASN A 124 18.97 8.22 -7.87
C ASN A 124 17.60 7.54 -7.95
N ALA A 125 17.34 6.60 -7.05
CA ALA A 125 15.99 6.12 -6.80
C ALA A 125 15.28 7.21 -5.98
N PHE A 126 14.74 8.22 -6.68
CA PHE A 126 14.29 9.48 -6.09
C PHE A 126 13.33 9.28 -4.92
N PHE A 127 12.32 8.43 -5.08
CA PHE A 127 11.32 8.14 -4.06
C PHE A 127 11.94 7.46 -2.84
N THR A 128 12.80 6.45 -3.05
CA THR A 128 13.54 5.81 -1.96
C THR A 128 14.43 6.82 -1.22
N CYS A 129 15.10 7.71 -1.95
CA CYS A 129 15.95 8.73 -1.35
C CYS A 129 15.14 9.73 -0.53
N ILE A 130 14.00 10.22 -1.05
CA ILE A 130 13.07 11.10 -0.34
C ILE A 130 12.65 10.47 1.00
N ILE A 131 12.25 9.20 0.97
CA ILE A 131 11.83 8.45 2.16
C ILE A 131 12.99 8.36 3.18
N ASN A 132 14.20 8.00 2.72
CA ASN A 132 15.36 7.88 3.60
C ASN A 132 15.73 9.22 4.25
N MET A 133 15.72 10.33 3.50
CA MET A 133 16.03 11.66 4.02
C MET A 133 15.03 12.10 5.09
N LEU A 134 13.73 11.89 4.83
CA LEU A 134 12.67 12.24 5.78
C LEU A 134 12.77 11.41 7.06
N ILE A 135 13.01 10.10 6.94
CA ILE A 135 13.20 9.24 8.12
C ILE A 135 14.45 9.67 8.90
N GLU A 136 15.57 9.89 8.23
CA GLU A 136 16.83 10.30 8.88
C GLU A 136 16.68 11.59 9.69
N HIS A 137 16.05 12.59 9.08
CA HIS A 137 15.83 13.87 9.72
C HIS A 137 15.04 13.70 11.03
N GLU A 138 13.99 12.90 11.00
CA GLU A 138 13.03 12.75 12.10
C GLU A 138 13.55 11.84 13.22
N ILE A 139 14.30 10.79 12.90
CA ILE A 139 14.89 9.91 13.92
C ILE A 139 16.04 10.58 14.70
N ASN A 140 16.57 11.70 14.19
CA ASN A 140 17.58 12.55 14.83
C ASN A 140 18.81 11.77 15.35
N GLY A 141 19.47 11.03 14.43
CA GLY A 141 20.69 10.28 14.71
C GLY A 141 20.50 8.93 15.42
N ARG A 142 19.26 8.49 15.67
CA ARG A 142 18.97 7.12 16.13
C ARG A 142 19.26 6.10 15.03
N ILE A 143 19.47 4.85 15.44
CA ILE A 143 19.74 3.75 14.52
C ILE A 143 18.51 3.41 13.66
N CYS A 144 18.75 3.07 12.40
CA CYS A 144 17.74 2.70 11.42
C CYS A 144 18.38 1.87 10.30
N ASP A 145 17.70 0.79 9.87
CA ASP A 145 18.14 -0.04 8.76
C ASP A 145 17.43 0.42 7.47
N TYR A 146 18.10 1.25 6.63
CA TYR A 146 17.55 1.76 5.35
C TYR A 146 17.68 0.80 4.15
N ASP A 147 18.45 -0.28 4.29
CA ASP A 147 18.56 -1.39 3.33
C ASP A 147 19.05 -2.64 4.10
N PRO A 148 18.15 -3.34 4.82
CA PRO A 148 18.56 -4.34 5.80
C PRO A 148 19.21 -5.59 5.18
N ARG A 149 18.80 -5.94 3.94
CA ARG A 149 19.22 -7.15 3.19
C ARG A 149 19.10 -8.47 3.97
N LYS A 150 18.27 -8.51 5.00
CA LYS A 150 18.04 -9.62 5.92
C LYS A 150 16.54 -9.78 6.14
N LEU A 151 16.13 -10.96 6.60
CA LEU A 151 14.73 -11.22 6.96
C LEU A 151 14.40 -10.55 8.28
N THR A 152 13.20 -9.99 8.37
CA THR A 152 12.65 -9.46 9.62
C THR A 152 12.41 -10.60 10.59
N THR A 153 12.97 -10.51 11.80
CA THR A 153 12.86 -11.55 12.83
C THR A 153 12.39 -10.95 14.15
N VAL A 154 11.32 -11.50 14.71
CA VAL A 154 10.85 -11.23 16.06
C VAL A 154 11.26 -12.38 16.96
N THR A 155 11.75 -12.05 18.15
CA THR A 155 12.32 -13.00 19.11
C THR A 155 11.57 -12.97 20.44
N ASN A 156 11.58 -14.09 21.15
CA ASN A 156 11.15 -14.18 22.54
C ASN A 156 12.29 -14.79 23.38
N GLY A 157 12.78 -14.05 24.38
CA GLY A 157 13.94 -14.46 25.17
C GLY A 157 15.21 -14.72 24.33
N GLY A 158 15.38 -13.97 23.24
CA GLY A 158 16.51 -14.10 22.30
C GLY A 158 16.42 -15.29 21.34
N ARG A 159 15.35 -16.08 21.38
CA ARG A 159 15.09 -17.17 20.43
C ARG A 159 14.14 -16.68 19.33
N PRO A 160 14.31 -17.07 18.06
CA PRO A 160 13.37 -16.74 17.00
C PRO A 160 11.95 -17.21 17.36
N LEU A 161 11.00 -16.28 17.36
CA LEU A 161 9.57 -16.54 17.52
C LEU A 161 8.88 -16.52 16.16
N ARG A 162 9.25 -15.55 15.32
CA ARG A 162 8.76 -15.39 13.94
C ARG A 162 9.87 -14.82 13.07
N THR A 163 9.98 -15.31 11.85
CA THR A 163 10.81 -14.70 10.81
C THR A 163 9.96 -14.58 9.56
N LEU A 164 9.81 -13.37 9.04
CA LEU A 164 9.04 -13.13 7.82
C LEU A 164 9.69 -13.83 6.63
N ALA A 165 8.88 -14.26 5.67
CA ALA A 165 9.35 -14.99 4.49
C ALA A 165 10.21 -14.11 3.57
N ARG A 166 10.10 -12.78 3.69
CA ARG A 166 10.72 -11.80 2.80
C ARG A 166 11.54 -10.74 3.51
N ARG A 167 12.37 -10.10 2.69
CA ARG A 167 13.14 -8.91 3.07
C ARG A 167 12.30 -7.68 2.74
N VAL A 168 12.34 -6.71 3.63
CA VAL A 168 11.73 -5.39 3.46
C VAL A 168 12.78 -4.38 2.99
N ASP A 169 12.30 -3.22 2.51
CA ASP A 169 13.18 -2.15 2.03
C ASP A 169 13.79 -1.36 3.18
N GLY A 170 13.12 -1.29 4.35
CA GLY A 170 13.72 -0.75 5.57
C GLY A 170 12.99 -1.13 6.86
N ALA A 171 13.67 -0.89 7.98
CA ALA A 171 13.16 -1.20 9.32
C ALA A 171 13.70 -0.24 10.38
N TYR A 172 12.87 0.05 11.38
CA TYR A 172 13.24 0.84 12.55
C TYR A 172 12.98 0.05 13.85
N PRO A 173 13.92 0.04 14.81
CA PRO A 173 15.31 0.50 14.67
C PRO A 173 16.17 -0.48 13.86
N SER A 174 15.76 -1.74 13.76
CA SER A 174 16.45 -2.80 13.01
C SER A 174 15.47 -3.90 12.62
N VAL A 175 15.87 -4.77 11.67
CA VAL A 175 15.10 -5.98 11.28
C VAL A 175 14.98 -7.05 12.36
N VAL A 176 15.73 -6.98 13.46
CA VAL A 176 15.54 -7.88 14.61
C VAL A 176 14.76 -7.13 15.70
N ASN A 177 13.56 -7.62 16.02
CA ASN A 177 12.57 -6.95 16.88
C ASN A 177 12.26 -5.50 16.45
N PRO A 178 11.84 -5.27 15.19
CA PRO A 178 11.48 -3.93 14.73
C PRO A 178 10.25 -3.39 15.46
N THR A 179 10.21 -2.07 15.65
CA THR A 179 8.99 -1.31 15.90
C THR A 179 8.19 -1.13 14.59
N ALA A 180 8.90 -0.86 13.50
CA ALA A 180 8.32 -0.57 12.20
C ALA A 180 9.14 -1.19 11.06
N ILE A 181 8.45 -1.58 9.99
CA ILE A 181 9.03 -1.99 8.71
C ILE A 181 8.30 -1.31 7.56
N TRP A 182 8.99 -1.10 6.45
CA TRP A 182 8.38 -0.53 5.25
C TRP A 182 8.88 -1.13 3.95
N GLU A 183 8.01 -1.04 2.95
CA GLU A 183 8.28 -1.41 1.56
C GLU A 183 8.09 -0.20 0.65
N ILE A 184 8.94 -0.10 -0.37
CA ILE A 184 8.97 1.02 -1.32
C ILE A 184 8.81 0.48 -2.74
N LYS A 185 7.76 0.92 -3.42
CA LYS A 185 7.47 0.52 -4.81
C LYS A 185 7.55 1.73 -5.75
N GLU A 186 8.74 1.93 -6.32
CA GLU A 186 9.08 3.01 -7.25
C GLU A 186 9.24 2.47 -8.69
N TYR A 187 8.60 3.11 -9.68
CA TYR A 187 8.58 2.61 -11.06
C TYR A 187 8.76 3.65 -12.18
N TYR A 188 9.35 4.83 -11.94
CA TYR A 188 9.43 5.95 -12.90
C TYR A 188 10.03 5.68 -14.30
N TYR A 189 10.76 4.58 -14.50
CA TYR A 189 11.36 4.21 -15.78
C TYR A 189 10.64 3.05 -16.48
N THR A 190 9.53 2.60 -15.91
CA THR A 190 8.71 1.50 -16.40
C THR A 190 7.82 2.00 -17.54
N THR A 191 7.69 1.19 -18.60
CA THR A 191 6.81 1.51 -19.74
C THR A 191 5.59 0.60 -19.83
N THR A 192 5.52 -0.43 -18.99
CA THR A 192 4.43 -1.41 -18.97
C THR A 192 4.12 -1.86 -17.55
N PHE A 193 2.86 -2.19 -17.27
CA PHE A 193 2.51 -2.83 -16.00
C PHE A 193 2.81 -4.33 -16.07
N GLY A 194 4.04 -4.69 -15.71
CA GLY A 194 4.52 -6.07 -15.73
C GLY A 194 4.24 -6.84 -14.42
N SER A 195 4.50 -8.15 -14.45
CA SER A 195 4.36 -9.04 -13.29
C SER A 195 5.10 -8.52 -12.06
N ARG A 196 6.28 -7.92 -12.24
CA ARG A 196 7.08 -7.37 -11.14
C ARG A 196 6.36 -6.29 -10.32
N VAL A 197 5.50 -5.50 -10.94
CA VAL A 197 4.71 -4.48 -10.23
C VAL A 197 3.59 -5.15 -9.43
N ALA A 198 2.95 -6.16 -10.02
CA ALA A 198 1.93 -6.96 -9.36
C ALA A 198 2.52 -7.76 -8.17
N ASP A 199 3.70 -8.34 -8.33
CA ASP A 199 4.41 -9.09 -7.31
C ASP A 199 4.62 -8.23 -6.06
N GLY A 200 5.00 -6.96 -6.23
CA GLY A 200 5.15 -6.03 -5.12
C GLY A 200 3.88 -5.88 -4.26
N VAL A 201 2.68 -5.98 -4.85
CA VAL A 201 1.41 -5.91 -4.12
C VAL A 201 1.13 -7.20 -3.35
N TYR A 202 1.44 -8.35 -3.95
CA TYR A 202 1.23 -9.65 -3.29
C TYR A 202 2.27 -9.91 -2.20
N GLU A 203 3.49 -9.39 -2.35
CA GLU A 203 4.54 -9.39 -1.34
C GLU A 203 4.08 -8.61 -0.10
N THR A 204 3.60 -7.37 -0.27
CA THR A 204 3.01 -6.59 0.85
C THR A 204 1.87 -7.34 1.53
N LEU A 205 1.00 -7.98 0.75
CA LEU A 205 -0.13 -8.74 1.30
C LEU A 205 0.35 -9.92 2.15
N LEU A 206 1.39 -10.65 1.71
CA LEU A 206 1.97 -11.75 2.46
C LEU A 206 2.58 -11.26 3.78
N ASP A 207 3.44 -10.25 3.72
CA ASP A 207 4.11 -9.70 4.91
C ASP A 207 3.07 -9.19 5.93
N GLY A 208 2.01 -8.53 5.45
CA GLY A 208 0.90 -8.09 6.28
C GLY A 208 0.11 -9.23 6.93
N MET A 209 -0.09 -10.35 6.23
CA MET A 209 -0.73 -11.55 6.80
C MET A 209 0.15 -12.21 7.88
N GLU A 210 1.46 -12.32 7.66
CA GLU A 210 2.40 -12.87 8.65
C GLU A 210 2.45 -11.98 9.91
N LEU A 211 2.41 -10.66 9.75
CA LEU A 211 2.34 -9.71 10.86
C LEU A 211 1.01 -9.72 11.60
N SER A 212 -0.11 -9.89 10.87
CA SER A 212 -1.43 -10.07 11.49
C SER A 212 -1.46 -11.33 12.35
N GLU A 213 -0.94 -12.45 11.83
CA GLU A 213 -0.83 -13.71 12.58
C GLU A 213 0.04 -13.54 13.83
N LEU A 214 1.20 -12.87 13.71
CA LEU A 214 2.06 -12.57 14.85
C LEU A 214 1.31 -11.77 15.93
N HIS A 215 0.55 -10.75 15.52
CA HIS A 215 -0.20 -9.93 16.47
C HIS A 215 -1.36 -10.71 17.12
N GLU A 216 -2.12 -11.46 16.33
CA GLU A 216 -3.26 -12.26 16.79
C GLU A 216 -2.86 -13.35 17.80
N HIS A 217 -1.72 -14.00 17.57
CA HIS A 217 -1.30 -15.16 18.36
C HIS A 217 -0.30 -14.84 19.47
N GLU A 218 0.54 -13.82 19.30
CA GLU A 218 1.62 -13.49 20.25
C GLU A 218 1.44 -12.11 20.90
N GLY A 219 0.47 -11.30 20.46
CA GLY A 219 0.24 -9.95 20.98
C GLY A 219 1.32 -8.94 20.59
N ILE A 220 2.26 -9.30 19.71
CA ILE A 220 3.38 -8.45 19.30
C ILE A 220 2.96 -7.67 18.04
N LYS A 221 2.95 -6.34 18.14
CA LYS A 221 2.68 -5.45 17.01
C LYS A 221 3.99 -4.95 16.42
N VAL A 222 4.13 -5.11 15.10
CA VAL A 222 5.12 -4.41 14.27
C VAL A 222 4.33 -3.57 13.28
N HIS A 223 4.66 -2.29 13.15
CA HIS A 223 4.01 -1.42 12.19
C HIS A 223 4.48 -1.72 10.77
N HIS A 224 3.55 -1.82 9.83
CA HIS A 224 3.82 -2.14 8.43
C HIS A 224 3.37 -1.00 7.51
N TYR A 225 4.33 -0.40 6.80
CA TYR A 225 4.08 0.72 5.90
C TYR A 225 4.39 0.35 4.45
N LEU A 226 3.48 0.70 3.54
CA LEU A 226 3.72 0.59 2.10
C LEU A 226 3.81 2.00 1.51
N MET A 227 4.85 2.29 0.77
CA MET A 227 5.03 3.56 0.07
C MET A 227 5.12 3.28 -1.42
N ILE A 228 4.24 3.87 -2.23
CA ILE A 228 4.22 3.64 -3.68
C ILE A 228 4.22 4.96 -4.45
N ASP A 229 4.91 4.97 -5.58
CA ASP A 229 4.84 6.09 -6.50
C ASP A 229 5.14 5.71 -7.95
N ASP A 230 4.87 6.68 -8.83
CA ASP A 230 4.78 6.67 -10.30
C ASP A 230 3.33 6.71 -10.80
N TYR A 231 2.90 7.90 -11.21
CA TYR A 231 1.58 8.14 -11.80
C TYR A 231 1.32 7.25 -13.02
N PHE A 232 2.31 7.05 -13.90
CA PHE A 232 2.12 6.22 -15.09
C PHE A 232 1.83 4.76 -14.70
N THR A 233 2.71 4.16 -13.91
CA THR A 233 2.58 2.76 -13.51
C THR A 233 1.29 2.55 -12.72
N TRP A 234 1.08 3.30 -11.64
CA TRP A 234 -0.02 3.01 -10.72
C TRP A 234 -1.38 3.54 -11.19
N TRP A 235 -1.43 4.77 -11.74
CA TRP A 235 -2.68 5.33 -12.19
C TRP A 235 -3.02 4.92 -13.61
N GLU A 236 -2.14 5.14 -14.60
CA GLU A 236 -2.53 4.90 -15.99
C GLU A 236 -2.76 3.42 -16.26
N CYS A 237 -1.88 2.56 -15.72
CA CYS A 237 -1.89 1.13 -15.97
C CYS A 237 -2.42 0.29 -14.79
N GLY A 238 -2.23 0.75 -13.55
CA GLY A 238 -2.32 -0.08 -12.34
C GLY A 238 -3.58 0.08 -11.47
N ARG A 239 -4.66 0.73 -11.94
CA ARG A 239 -5.82 1.06 -11.08
C ARG A 239 -6.43 -0.12 -10.33
N SER A 240 -6.45 -1.31 -10.94
CA SER A 240 -6.96 -2.51 -10.28
C SER A 240 -6.10 -2.93 -9.09
N TYR A 241 -4.78 -2.71 -9.16
CA TYR A 241 -3.85 -2.96 -8.06
C TYR A 241 -3.94 -1.88 -6.99
N LEU A 242 -4.16 -0.62 -7.35
CA LEU A 242 -4.50 0.42 -6.39
C LEU A 242 -5.76 0.06 -5.57
N CYS A 243 -6.78 -0.52 -6.20
CA CYS A 243 -7.95 -1.03 -5.47
C CYS A 243 -7.57 -2.11 -4.46
N ARG A 244 -6.71 -3.07 -4.83
CA ARG A 244 -6.23 -4.12 -3.93
C ARG A 244 -5.40 -3.59 -2.77
N ILE A 245 -4.63 -2.53 -3.02
CA ILE A 245 -3.85 -1.83 -1.99
C ILE A 245 -4.78 -1.12 -0.99
N ILE A 246 -5.84 -0.47 -1.47
CA ILE A 246 -6.86 0.08 -0.57
C ILE A 246 -7.56 -1.05 0.19
N ASP A 247 -7.89 -2.17 -0.46
CA ASP A 247 -8.50 -3.30 0.22
C ASP A 247 -7.59 -3.86 1.33
N MET A 248 -6.29 -4.09 1.07
CA MET A 248 -5.38 -4.63 2.10
C MET A 248 -5.14 -3.66 3.27
N LEU A 249 -5.14 -2.34 3.00
CA LEU A 249 -5.08 -1.31 4.04
C LEU A 249 -6.29 -1.46 4.98
N HIS A 250 -7.50 -1.60 4.43
CA HIS A 250 -8.71 -1.76 5.25
C HIS A 250 -8.85 -3.16 5.85
N MET A 251 -8.23 -4.20 5.25
CA MET A 251 -8.10 -5.51 5.89
C MET A 251 -7.21 -5.46 7.14
N GLY A 252 -6.39 -4.41 7.33
CA GLY A 252 -5.46 -4.28 8.44
C GLY A 252 -4.09 -4.92 8.19
N TYR A 253 -3.77 -5.25 6.93
CA TYR A 253 -2.48 -5.84 6.56
C TYR A 253 -1.37 -4.80 6.34
N ALA A 254 -1.73 -3.53 6.26
CA ALA A 254 -0.81 -2.41 6.36
C ALA A 254 -1.39 -1.38 7.35
N ASP A 255 -0.54 -0.74 8.14
CA ASP A 255 -0.94 0.31 9.07
C ASP A 255 -1.19 1.63 8.35
N GLU A 256 -0.31 2.00 7.41
CA GLU A 256 -0.55 3.07 6.43
C GLU A 256 0.00 2.71 5.05
N VAL A 257 -0.65 3.24 4.02
CA VAL A 257 -0.12 3.25 2.65
C VAL A 257 0.08 4.68 2.19
N LEU A 258 1.28 5.09 1.80
CA LEU A 258 1.57 6.45 1.33
C LEU A 258 1.69 6.49 -0.19
N PHE A 259 1.05 7.48 -0.81
CA PHE A 259 1.00 7.62 -2.28
C PHE A 259 1.74 8.87 -2.75
N GLY A 260 2.84 8.69 -3.48
CA GLY A 260 3.64 9.77 -4.06
C GLY A 260 3.99 10.86 -3.05
N TYR A 261 3.63 12.11 -3.34
CA TYR A 261 4.00 13.27 -2.52
C TYR A 261 3.52 13.18 -1.06
N GLU A 262 2.53 12.33 -0.75
CA GLU A 262 2.07 12.09 0.61
C GLU A 262 3.20 11.68 1.57
N VAL A 263 4.28 11.06 1.06
CA VAL A 263 5.44 10.70 1.90
C VAL A 263 6.04 11.91 2.62
N VAL A 264 6.10 13.06 1.96
CA VAL A 264 6.64 14.31 2.53
C VAL A 264 5.75 14.80 3.69
N GLU A 265 4.43 14.61 3.57
CA GLU A 265 3.46 15.08 4.56
C GLU A 265 3.31 14.13 5.76
N ARG A 266 3.51 12.82 5.54
CA ARG A 266 3.14 11.78 6.52
C ARG A 266 4.30 11.10 7.20
N ILE A 267 5.46 10.94 6.56
CA ILE A 267 6.62 10.31 7.19
C ILE A 267 7.03 11.02 8.49
N PRO A 268 7.14 12.37 8.54
CA PRO A 268 7.43 13.08 9.80
C PRO A 268 6.54 12.68 10.96
N LYS A 269 5.23 12.61 10.71
CA LYS A 269 4.24 12.24 11.73
C LYS A 269 4.38 10.78 12.14
N ILE A 270 4.57 9.89 11.16
CA ILE A 270 4.71 8.45 11.38
C ILE A 270 5.97 8.14 12.20
N VAL A 271 7.11 8.75 11.86
CA VAL A 271 8.37 8.51 12.58
C VAL A 271 8.25 8.93 14.04
N ASN A 272 7.59 10.06 14.32
CA ASN A 272 7.32 10.51 15.68
C ASN A 272 6.38 9.58 16.46
N GLU A 273 5.54 8.76 15.80
CA GLU A 273 4.74 7.72 16.45
C GLU A 273 5.61 6.50 16.87
N TRP A 274 6.83 6.35 16.35
CA TRP A 274 7.75 5.23 16.69
C TRP A 274 8.67 5.52 17.87
N LEU A 275 8.87 6.80 18.21
CA LEU A 275 9.85 7.31 19.18
C LEU A 275 9.28 7.39 20.60
#